data_AF-A0A399P2W6-F1
#
_entry.id   AF-A0A399P2W6-F1
#
_cell.length_a   1.000
_cell.length_b   1.000
_cell.length_c   1.000
_cell.angle_alpha   90.00
_cell.angle_beta   90.00
_cell.angle_gamma   90.00
#
_symmetry.space_group_name_H-M   'P 1'
#
loop_
_entity.id
_entity.type
_entity.pdbx_description
1 polymer ?
#
loop_
_entity_poly.entity_id
_entity_poly.type
_entity_poly.pdbx_seq_one_letter_code
_entity_poly.pdbx_strand_id
1 'polypeptide(L)'
;MTMHILSAGDGYAYYTSEVATGDAKRDRDRELGDYYTVDGNPPGRWMGGGAALLGVSGTVTEEQMKALYGEGLHPDADRIIAEALAEGVSAKEAQQRAKLGRASYAYRAGPTTLQGRIQAGYDAFQRLNGHEPDAEERRIIRAREGARAFRDAKGREPADKEELGKFITAATRPDQTAVAGFDLVCSPSKSVSVLWALGDRDTRKVIEAAQEQAVRDTIGYLEREAIATRAGTNGVAQIEVEGGIAATVFRHYDSRNGDPQLHDHVVVANKVKGVDGKWRTIDSKLLHRMNVPASEFYNAAVMSEVCRRLGVTTTARVPSPGKRPVMEIAGVDPDLIDTFSSRSASIRATTTRLTEEYQRDHGRAPDAKTLIAIAQQATLETRPQKDDVRSPQAIHEAAVARVGADRAAGLVDAARALA
;
A
#
# COMPACT_ATOMS: atom_id res chain seq x y z
N MET A 1 6.38 -5.93 -8.83
CA MET A 1 6.26 -5.11 -7.61
C MET A 1 5.88 -3.68 -7.97
N THR A 2 4.96 -3.04 -7.25
CA THR A 2 4.68 -1.60 -7.37
C THR A 2 5.05 -0.88 -6.07
N MET A 3 5.28 0.43 -6.15
CA MET A 3 5.59 1.25 -4.96
C MET A 3 4.64 2.44 -4.84
N HIS A 4 4.07 2.60 -3.65
CA HIS A 4 3.21 3.73 -3.29
C HIS A 4 3.73 4.45 -2.05
N ILE A 5 3.58 5.78 -2.02
CA ILE A 5 3.97 6.59 -0.87
C ILE A 5 2.85 6.55 0.15
N LEU A 6 3.21 6.33 1.41
CA LEU A 6 2.32 6.48 2.56
C LEU A 6 2.52 7.87 3.18
N SER A 7 1.46 8.67 3.17
CA SER A 7 1.45 9.98 3.83
C SER A 7 1.35 9.87 5.34
N ALA A 8 2.09 10.70 6.07
CA ALA A 8 1.95 10.89 7.51
C ALA A 8 0.61 11.56 7.84
N GLY A 9 0.06 11.26 9.03
CA GLY A 9 -1.33 11.58 9.38
C GLY A 9 -2.24 10.39 9.13
N ASP A 10 -3.29 10.54 8.33
CA ASP A 10 -4.31 9.49 8.14
C ASP A 10 -3.89 8.36 7.18
N GLY A 11 -2.69 8.37 6.62
CA GLY A 11 -2.24 7.33 5.68
C GLY A 11 -2.23 5.94 6.29
N TYR A 12 -1.82 5.79 7.55
CA TYR A 12 -1.88 4.50 8.25
C TYR A 12 -3.32 4.02 8.47
N ALA A 13 -4.29 4.95 8.56
CA ALA A 13 -5.69 4.59 8.74
C ALA A 13 -6.26 3.89 7.51
N TYR A 14 -5.81 4.22 6.28
CA TYR A 14 -6.12 3.43 5.09
C TYR A 14 -5.60 1.99 5.22
N TYR A 15 -4.42 1.82 5.82
CA TYR A 15 -3.86 0.51 6.05
C TYR A 15 -4.63 -0.29 7.10
N THR A 16 -5.05 0.30 8.21
CA THR A 16 -5.80 -0.42 9.24
C THR A 16 -7.27 -0.62 8.86
N SER A 17 -7.84 0.22 7.99
CA SER A 17 -9.24 0.17 7.58
C SER A 17 -9.53 -0.48 6.22
N GLU A 18 -8.54 -0.66 5.36
CA GLU A 18 -8.72 -1.35 4.07
C GLU A 18 -7.67 -2.43 3.81
N VAL A 19 -6.38 -2.13 3.97
CA VAL A 19 -5.34 -3.12 3.60
C VAL A 19 -5.28 -4.26 4.60
N ALA A 20 -5.26 -3.99 5.90
CA ALA A 20 -5.23 -5.03 6.93
C ALA A 20 -6.51 -5.89 6.92
N THR A 21 -7.57 -5.44 6.27
CA THR A 21 -8.86 -6.12 6.06
C THR A 21 -9.01 -6.63 4.63
N GLY A 22 -7.90 -6.97 3.94
CA GLY A 22 -7.97 -7.64 2.64
C GLY A 22 -8.57 -6.79 1.54
N ASP A 23 -8.27 -5.50 1.50
CA ASP A 23 -8.82 -4.51 0.57
C ASP A 23 -10.33 -4.24 0.72
N ALA A 24 -11.01 -4.80 1.71
CA ALA A 24 -12.41 -4.47 2.02
C ALA A 24 -12.46 -3.33 3.04
N LYS A 25 -13.42 -2.40 2.87
CA LYS A 25 -13.58 -1.28 3.80
C LYS A 25 -14.14 -1.79 5.13
N ARG A 26 -13.42 -1.53 6.23
CA ARG A 26 -13.80 -1.93 7.59
C ARG A 26 -15.06 -1.20 8.04
N ASP A 27 -16.04 -1.95 8.55
CA ASP A 27 -17.17 -1.40 9.29
C ASP A 27 -16.71 -0.80 10.63
N ARG A 28 -17.38 0.26 11.09
CA ARG A 28 -16.96 0.98 12.31
C ARG A 28 -17.04 0.15 13.59
N ASP A 29 -17.85 -0.92 13.57
CA ASP A 29 -18.18 -1.72 14.75
C ASP A 29 -17.41 -3.06 14.80
N ARG A 30 -16.49 -3.33 13.85
CA ARG A 30 -15.70 -4.57 13.80
C ARG A 30 -14.24 -4.33 14.15
N GLU A 31 -13.68 -5.22 14.98
CA GLU A 31 -12.26 -5.20 15.31
C GLU A 31 -11.42 -5.84 14.20
N LEU A 32 -10.14 -5.47 14.10
CA LEU A 32 -9.26 -6.01 13.07
C LEU A 32 -9.05 -7.52 13.22
N GLY A 33 -9.09 -8.04 14.46
CA GLY A 33 -9.00 -9.48 14.76
C GLY A 33 -10.14 -10.30 14.16
N ASP A 34 -11.33 -9.70 13.98
CA ASP A 34 -12.50 -10.40 13.44
C ASP A 34 -12.29 -10.76 11.97
N TYR A 35 -11.66 -9.87 11.18
CA TYR A 35 -11.36 -10.13 9.76
C TYR A 35 -10.34 -11.26 9.56
N TYR A 36 -9.39 -11.43 10.50
CA TYR A 36 -8.41 -12.51 10.40
C TYR A 36 -9.04 -13.89 10.64
N THR A 37 -9.99 -13.96 11.56
CA THR A 37 -10.63 -15.20 11.98
C THR A 37 -11.82 -15.59 11.09
N VAL A 38 -12.61 -14.62 10.65
CA VAL A 38 -13.82 -14.85 9.85
C VAL A 38 -13.50 -15.04 8.37
N ASP A 39 -12.59 -14.23 7.81
CA ASP A 39 -12.41 -14.17 6.34
C ASP A 39 -11.18 -14.95 5.83
N GLY A 40 -10.38 -15.51 6.74
CA GLY A 40 -9.22 -16.34 6.39
C GLY A 40 -8.01 -15.56 5.88
N ASN A 41 -8.00 -14.24 6.00
CA ASN A 41 -6.80 -13.43 5.78
C ASN A 41 -5.84 -13.55 6.96
N PRO A 42 -4.54 -13.80 6.72
CA PRO A 42 -3.59 -13.88 7.81
C PRO A 42 -3.35 -12.50 8.42
N PRO A 43 -3.07 -12.42 9.73
CA PRO A 43 -2.66 -11.17 10.35
C PRO A 43 -1.37 -10.63 9.74
N GLY A 44 -1.24 -9.31 9.75
CA GLY A 44 -0.01 -8.64 9.33
C GLY A 44 1.18 -9.09 10.17
N ARG A 45 2.37 -9.19 9.56
CA ARG A 45 3.59 -9.68 10.24
C ARG A 45 4.75 -8.70 10.12
N TRP A 46 5.54 -8.59 11.19
CA TRP A 46 6.80 -7.85 11.19
C TRP A 46 7.88 -8.59 10.39
N MET A 47 8.59 -7.87 9.55
CA MET A 47 9.75 -8.34 8.79
C MET A 47 10.83 -7.26 8.66
N GLY A 48 12.03 -7.68 8.27
CA GLY A 48 13.21 -6.82 8.10
C GLY A 48 14.05 -6.70 9.38
N GLY A 49 15.33 -6.40 9.23
CA GLY A 49 16.25 -6.27 10.35
C GLY A 49 15.96 -5.04 11.21
N GLY A 50 15.36 -3.99 10.64
CA GLY A 50 14.94 -2.81 11.40
C GLY A 50 13.80 -3.14 12.38
N ALA A 51 12.97 -4.13 12.08
CA ALA A 51 11.98 -4.64 13.04
C ALA A 51 12.68 -5.35 14.22
N ALA A 52 13.71 -6.15 13.95
CA ALA A 52 14.53 -6.78 15.00
C ALA A 52 15.28 -5.73 15.85
N LEU A 53 15.79 -4.66 15.23
CA LEU A 53 16.42 -3.53 15.92
C LEU A 53 15.44 -2.79 16.86
N LEU A 54 14.16 -2.72 16.49
CA LEU A 54 13.07 -2.18 17.32
C LEU A 54 12.52 -3.20 18.32
N GLY A 55 13.05 -4.43 18.36
CA GLY A 55 12.58 -5.48 19.27
C GLY A 55 11.16 -5.98 18.97
N VAL A 56 10.63 -5.76 17.76
CA VAL A 56 9.30 -6.22 17.35
C VAL A 56 9.38 -7.40 16.39
N SER A 57 8.44 -8.33 16.56
CA SER A 57 8.34 -9.55 15.75
C SER A 57 6.91 -10.10 15.79
N GLY A 58 6.61 -11.09 14.95
CA GLY A 58 5.30 -11.74 14.95
C GLY A 58 4.20 -10.86 14.38
N THR A 59 3.00 -10.96 14.95
CA THR A 59 1.80 -10.25 14.50
C THR A 59 1.90 -8.75 14.78
N VAL A 60 1.50 -7.95 13.80
CA VAL A 60 1.42 -6.49 13.87
C VAL A 60 0.10 -6.09 14.52
N THR A 61 0.13 -5.14 15.47
CA THR A 61 -1.08 -4.56 16.07
C THR A 61 -1.44 -3.19 15.49
N GLU A 62 -2.69 -2.76 15.67
CA GLU A 62 -3.16 -1.44 15.22
C GLU A 62 -2.44 -0.30 15.97
N GLU A 63 -2.18 -0.48 17.26
CA GLU A 63 -1.42 0.47 18.08
C GLU A 63 0.01 0.62 17.57
N GLN A 64 0.67 -0.49 17.24
CA GLN A 64 2.03 -0.46 16.68
C GLN A 64 2.06 0.24 15.31
N MET A 65 1.06 -0.02 14.45
CA MET A 65 0.93 0.67 13.16
C MET A 65 0.73 2.18 13.35
N LYS A 66 -0.15 2.58 14.28
CA LYS A 66 -0.40 3.99 14.60
C LYS A 66 0.86 4.67 15.14
N ALA A 67 1.55 4.05 16.09
CA ALA A 67 2.76 4.59 16.68
C ALA A 67 3.85 4.81 15.61
N LEU A 68 4.14 3.80 14.79
CA LEU A 68 5.23 3.88 13.81
C LEU A 68 4.89 4.74 12.59
N TYR A 69 3.75 4.50 11.95
CA TYR A 69 3.38 5.15 10.68
C TYR A 69 2.56 6.43 10.87
N GLY A 70 1.76 6.51 11.92
CA GLY A 70 0.98 7.71 12.24
C GLY A 70 1.82 8.77 12.95
N GLU A 71 2.51 8.37 14.01
CA GLU A 71 3.16 9.29 14.95
C GLU A 71 4.69 9.37 14.77
N GLY A 72 5.28 8.39 14.08
CA GLY A 72 6.74 8.31 13.88
C GLY A 72 7.50 7.93 15.16
N LEU A 73 6.83 7.20 16.06
CA LEU A 73 7.35 6.69 17.32
C LEU A 73 7.78 5.22 17.18
N HIS A 74 8.41 4.70 18.24
CA HIS A 74 8.67 3.29 18.40
C HIS A 74 7.34 2.50 18.39
N PRO A 75 7.25 1.30 17.78
CA PRO A 75 6.02 0.51 17.79
C PRO A 75 5.45 0.26 19.20
N ASP A 76 6.32 0.00 20.17
CA ASP A 76 5.97 -0.15 21.60
C ASP A 76 6.02 1.18 22.40
N ALA A 77 5.67 2.31 21.77
CA ALA A 77 5.81 3.65 22.39
C ALA A 77 5.16 3.75 23.77
N ASP A 78 3.92 3.28 23.91
CA ASP A 78 3.16 3.36 25.16
C ASP A 78 3.85 2.61 26.30
N ARG A 79 4.38 1.42 26.02
CA ARG A 79 5.14 0.62 26.99
C ARG A 79 6.41 1.36 27.42
N ILE A 80 7.19 1.88 26.46
CA ILE A 80 8.41 2.65 26.73
C ILE A 80 8.12 3.90 27.58
N ILE A 81 7.03 4.60 27.27
CA ILE A 81 6.62 5.80 28.01
C ILE A 81 6.19 5.44 29.43
N ALA A 82 5.39 4.37 29.60
CA ALA A 82 4.93 3.92 30.91
C ALA A 82 6.10 3.46 31.79
N GLU A 83 7.02 2.66 31.25
CA GLU A 83 8.23 2.23 31.95
C GLU A 83 9.08 3.42 32.39
N ALA A 84 9.31 4.39 31.50
CA ALA A 84 10.06 5.60 31.81
C ALA A 84 9.37 6.46 32.91
N LEU A 85 8.05 6.64 32.85
CA LEU A 85 7.31 7.34 33.90
C LEU A 85 7.42 6.62 35.26
N ALA A 86 7.42 5.29 35.26
CA ALA A 86 7.60 4.48 36.47
C ALA A 86 9.01 4.63 37.07
N GLU A 87 10.03 4.88 36.26
CA GLU A 87 11.38 5.25 36.70
C GLU A 87 11.49 6.67 37.28
N GLY A 88 10.40 7.45 37.24
CA GLY A 88 10.35 8.82 37.76
C GLY A 88 10.91 9.87 36.79
N VAL A 89 11.16 9.55 35.52
CA VAL A 89 11.53 10.57 34.54
C VAL A 89 10.34 11.43 34.14
N SER A 90 10.62 12.67 33.74
CA SER A 90 9.57 13.60 33.32
C SER A 90 8.80 13.07 32.09
N ALA A 91 7.52 13.41 31.97
CA ALA A 91 6.71 13.03 30.81
C ALA A 91 7.34 13.45 29.47
N LYS A 92 8.01 14.61 29.45
CA LYS A 92 8.74 15.08 28.27
C LYS A 92 9.89 14.16 27.90
N GLU A 93 10.64 13.67 28.87
CA GLU A 93 11.77 12.77 28.66
C GLU A 93 11.31 11.36 28.28
N ALA A 94 10.27 10.84 28.94
CA ALA A 94 9.61 9.59 28.57
C ALA A 94 9.17 9.58 27.10
N GLN A 95 8.53 10.67 26.65
CA GLN A 95 8.17 10.87 25.25
C GLN A 95 9.37 10.95 24.30
N GLN A 96 10.54 11.40 24.75
CA GLN A 96 11.75 11.39 23.91
C GLN A 96 12.33 9.99 23.75
N ARG A 97 12.23 9.13 24.77
CA ARG A 97 12.70 7.74 24.69
C ARG A 97 11.95 6.92 23.63
N ALA A 98 10.67 7.21 23.41
CA ALA A 98 9.86 6.56 22.39
C ALA A 98 10.04 7.12 20.96
N LYS A 99 10.79 8.21 20.76
CA LYS A 99 10.88 8.88 19.44
C LYS A 99 11.90 8.26 18.50
N LEU A 100 11.49 8.05 17.26
CA LEU A 100 12.38 7.68 16.16
C LEU A 100 12.80 8.93 15.38
N GLY A 101 13.65 9.74 16.00
CA GLY A 101 14.20 10.97 15.40
C GLY A 101 13.20 12.12 15.40
N ARG A 102 13.29 13.01 14.40
CA ARG A 102 12.39 14.17 14.30
C ARG A 102 10.97 13.74 13.93
N ALA A 103 9.99 14.44 14.50
CA ALA A 103 8.60 14.33 14.08
C ALA A 103 8.46 14.70 12.59
N SER A 104 7.49 14.08 11.94
CA SER A 104 7.13 14.38 10.55
C SER A 104 6.85 15.87 10.37
N TYR A 105 7.36 16.46 9.27
CA TYR A 105 7.12 17.87 9.00
C TYR A 105 5.64 18.10 8.68
N ALA A 106 4.96 18.87 9.52
CA ALA A 106 3.61 19.33 9.23
C ALA A 106 3.69 20.48 8.22
N TYR A 107 3.39 20.20 6.96
CA TYR A 107 3.20 21.23 5.96
C TYR A 107 1.98 22.07 6.35
N ARG A 108 2.23 23.26 6.92
CA ARG A 108 1.16 24.21 7.22
C ARG A 108 0.56 24.68 5.91
N ALA A 109 -0.74 24.49 5.75
CA ALA A 109 -1.45 25.01 4.60
C ALA A 109 -1.33 26.54 4.61
N GLY A 110 -0.97 27.13 3.46
CA GLY A 110 -0.86 28.58 3.33
C GLY A 110 -2.19 29.28 3.64
N PRO A 111 -2.19 30.54 4.08
CA PRO A 111 -3.41 31.26 4.49
C PRO A 111 -4.47 31.37 3.39
N THR A 112 -4.07 31.22 2.12
CA THR A 112 -4.95 31.27 0.94
C THR A 112 -5.58 29.92 0.57
N THR A 113 -5.08 28.81 1.12
CA THR A 113 -5.64 27.47 0.86
C THR A 113 -6.99 27.29 1.56
N LEU A 114 -7.83 26.34 1.12
CA LEU A 114 -9.09 26.04 1.81
C LEU A 114 -8.83 25.63 3.28
N GLN A 115 -7.82 24.80 3.54
CA GLN A 115 -7.44 24.43 4.91
C GLN A 115 -7.01 25.66 5.73
N GLY A 116 -6.22 26.57 5.15
CA GLY A 116 -5.83 27.83 5.79
C GLY A 116 -7.03 28.71 6.12
N ARG A 117 -8.01 28.82 5.21
CA ARG A 117 -9.27 29.55 5.44
C ARG A 117 -10.12 28.91 6.53
N ILE A 118 -10.20 27.57 6.57
CA ILE A 118 -10.92 26.84 7.63
C ILE A 118 -10.26 27.11 9.00
N GLN A 119 -8.93 27.03 9.08
CA GLN A 119 -8.19 27.31 10.31
C GLN A 119 -8.38 28.77 10.76
N ALA A 120 -8.27 29.73 9.83
CA ALA A 120 -8.57 31.13 10.13
C ALA A 120 -10.02 31.33 10.59
N GLY A 121 -10.95 30.51 10.10
CA GLY A 121 -12.33 30.45 10.56
C GLY A 121 -12.44 29.99 12.01
N TYR A 122 -11.70 28.95 12.42
CA TYR A 122 -11.62 28.51 13.81
C TYR A 122 -11.01 29.57 14.72
N ASP A 123 -9.89 30.17 14.29
CA ASP A 123 -9.20 31.22 15.06
C ASP A 123 -10.09 32.47 15.21
N ALA A 124 -10.88 32.82 14.18
CA ALA A 124 -11.86 33.89 14.26
C ALA A 124 -13.02 33.55 15.20
N PHE A 125 -13.52 32.30 15.14
CA PHE A 125 -14.57 31.84 16.05
C PHE A 125 -14.12 31.92 17.51
N GLN A 126 -12.93 31.41 17.81
CA GLN A 126 -12.39 31.42 19.17
C GLN A 126 -12.21 32.84 19.71
N ARG A 127 -11.72 33.77 18.87
CA ARG A 127 -11.61 35.19 19.24
C ARG A 127 -12.96 35.86 19.52
N LEU A 128 -14.01 35.48 18.80
CA LEU A 128 -15.33 36.10 18.93
C LEU A 128 -16.16 35.52 20.07
N ASN A 129 -16.04 34.22 20.34
CA ASN A 129 -16.90 33.52 21.30
C ASN A 129 -16.20 33.18 22.62
N GLY A 130 -14.87 33.35 22.71
CA GLY A 130 -14.12 33.09 23.93
C GLY A 130 -13.92 31.61 24.28
N HIS A 131 -14.34 30.69 23.40
CA HIS A 131 -14.10 29.25 23.51
C HIS A 131 -13.71 28.65 22.16
N GLU A 132 -13.03 27.51 22.18
CA GLU A 132 -12.78 26.75 20.95
C GLU A 132 -14.08 26.23 20.33
N PRO A 133 -14.18 26.16 19.00
CA PRO A 133 -15.36 25.63 18.34
C PRO A 133 -15.51 24.13 18.63
N ASP A 134 -16.71 23.72 19.01
CA ASP A 134 -17.09 22.33 19.20
C ASP A 134 -17.23 21.56 17.86
N ALA A 135 -17.65 20.30 17.90
CA ALA A 135 -17.75 19.47 16.70
C ALA A 135 -18.75 20.02 15.67
N GLU A 136 -19.88 20.57 16.12
CA GLU A 136 -20.92 21.10 15.24
C GLU A 136 -20.50 22.47 14.67
N GLU A 137 -19.92 23.32 15.51
CA GLU A 137 -19.38 24.63 15.12
C GLU A 137 -18.24 24.46 14.10
N ARG A 138 -17.35 23.48 14.31
CA ARG A 138 -16.31 23.12 13.35
C ARG A 138 -16.88 22.66 12.03
N ARG A 139 -17.97 21.87 12.06
CA ARG A 139 -18.68 21.39 10.87
C ARG A 139 -19.28 22.54 10.06
N ILE A 140 -19.91 23.50 10.75
CA ILE A 140 -20.51 24.70 10.14
C ILE A 140 -19.44 25.57 9.47
N ILE A 141 -18.34 25.87 10.17
CA ILE A 141 -17.23 26.68 9.63
C ILE A 141 -16.61 25.98 8.41
N ARG A 142 -16.39 24.65 8.50
CA ARG A 142 -15.83 23.86 7.41
C ARG A 142 -16.73 23.85 6.17
N ALA A 143 -18.04 23.67 6.37
CA ALA A 143 -19.01 23.72 5.27
C ALA A 143 -19.08 25.12 4.62
N ARG A 144 -19.04 26.19 5.43
CA ARG A 144 -19.07 27.59 4.95
C ARG A 144 -17.87 27.91 4.07
N GLU A 145 -16.65 27.67 4.55
CA GLU A 145 -15.44 27.93 3.78
C GLU A 145 -15.33 27.00 2.57
N GLY A 146 -15.76 25.74 2.73
CA GLY A 146 -15.85 24.78 1.65
C GLY A 146 -16.75 25.20 0.50
N ALA A 147 -17.95 25.70 0.80
CA ALA A 147 -18.90 26.17 -0.21
C ALA A 147 -18.37 27.40 -0.96
N ARG A 148 -17.68 28.32 -0.26
CA ARG A 148 -16.99 29.46 -0.89
C ARG A 148 -15.93 28.98 -1.87
N ALA A 149 -15.06 28.08 -1.43
CA ALA A 149 -14.02 27.51 -2.28
C ALA A 149 -14.57 26.72 -3.47
N PHE A 150 -15.70 26.02 -3.29
CA PHE A 150 -16.38 25.30 -4.36
C PHE A 150 -16.84 26.26 -5.45
N ARG A 151 -17.52 27.35 -5.07
CA ARG A 151 -17.95 28.38 -6.01
C ARG A 151 -16.79 29.04 -6.73
N ASP A 152 -15.73 29.40 -6.00
CA ASP A 152 -14.52 29.98 -6.59
C ASP A 152 -13.93 29.06 -7.68
N ALA A 153 -13.92 27.74 -7.44
CA ALA A 153 -13.31 26.75 -8.32
C ALA A 153 -14.21 26.27 -9.48
N LYS A 154 -15.53 26.23 -9.27
CA LYS A 154 -16.49 25.61 -10.21
C LYS A 154 -17.45 26.60 -10.86
N GLY A 155 -17.51 27.84 -10.39
CA GLY A 155 -18.43 28.87 -10.90
C GLY A 155 -19.91 28.58 -10.65
N ARG A 156 -20.23 27.60 -9.80
CA ARG A 156 -21.60 27.20 -9.43
C ARG A 156 -21.68 26.72 -7.99
N GLU A 157 -22.90 26.60 -7.46
CA GLU A 157 -23.16 25.95 -6.17
C GLU A 157 -22.98 24.42 -6.26
N PRO A 158 -22.63 23.75 -5.15
CA PRO A 158 -22.65 22.30 -5.07
C PRO A 158 -24.10 21.78 -5.19
N ALA A 159 -24.27 20.66 -5.87
CA ALA A 159 -25.59 20.04 -6.07
C ALA A 159 -26.16 19.49 -4.76
N ASP A 160 -25.30 18.94 -3.90
CA ASP A 160 -25.68 18.38 -2.61
C ASP A 160 -24.52 18.42 -1.59
N LYS A 161 -24.80 17.92 -0.38
CA LYS A 161 -23.81 17.85 0.71
C LYS A 161 -22.69 16.86 0.43
N GLU A 162 -22.92 15.83 -0.38
CA GLU A 162 -21.94 14.81 -0.69
C GLU A 162 -20.89 15.34 -1.68
N GLU A 163 -21.32 16.04 -2.73
CA GLU A 163 -20.44 16.74 -3.68
C GLU A 163 -19.57 17.76 -2.95
N LEU A 164 -20.18 18.57 -2.07
CA LEU A 164 -19.44 19.52 -1.26
C LEU A 164 -18.43 18.83 -0.33
N GLY A 165 -18.83 17.72 0.30
CA GLY A 165 -17.95 16.92 1.16
C GLY A 165 -16.75 16.34 0.40
N LYS A 166 -16.98 15.80 -0.80
CA LYS A 166 -15.92 15.28 -1.69
C LYS A 166 -14.96 16.40 -2.11
N PHE A 167 -15.50 17.56 -2.49
CA PHE A 167 -14.67 18.72 -2.85
C PHE A 167 -13.84 19.23 -1.69
N ILE A 168 -14.44 19.45 -0.51
CA ILE A 168 -13.71 19.90 0.69
C ILE A 168 -12.59 18.92 0.99
N THR A 169 -12.91 17.62 1.03
CA THR A 169 -11.92 16.57 1.30
C THR A 169 -10.76 16.61 0.30
N ALA A 170 -11.04 16.80 -0.99
CA ALA A 170 -10.01 16.91 -2.02
C ALA A 170 -9.18 18.21 -1.88
N ALA A 171 -9.83 19.35 -1.63
CA ALA A 171 -9.21 20.67 -1.58
C ALA A 171 -8.53 21.01 -0.24
N THR A 172 -8.82 20.25 0.82
CA THR A 172 -8.09 20.32 2.10
C THR A 172 -6.97 19.28 2.19
N ARG A 173 -6.78 18.41 1.19
CA ARG A 173 -5.61 17.54 1.19
C ARG A 173 -4.34 18.40 1.07
N PRO A 174 -3.34 18.24 1.95
CA PRO A 174 -2.10 19.01 1.86
C PRO A 174 -1.39 18.74 0.52
N ASP A 175 -0.91 19.80 -0.14
CA ASP A 175 -0.16 19.68 -1.42
C ASP A 175 1.13 18.87 -1.27
N GLN A 176 1.71 18.88 -0.07
CA GLN A 176 2.80 17.99 0.34
C GLN A 176 2.47 17.43 1.71
N THR A 177 2.55 16.12 1.86
CA THR A 177 2.46 15.43 3.14
C THR A 177 3.83 14.84 3.46
N ALA A 178 4.23 14.86 4.73
CA ALA A 178 5.40 14.11 5.13
C ALA A 178 5.18 12.62 4.79
N VAL A 179 6.25 11.92 4.40
CA VAL A 179 6.17 10.50 4.05
C VAL A 179 6.36 9.66 5.31
N ALA A 180 5.35 8.89 5.69
CA ALA A 180 5.38 7.94 6.79
C ALA A 180 6.02 6.60 6.42
N GLY A 181 5.91 6.20 5.16
CA GLY A 181 6.39 4.91 4.69
C GLY A 181 6.24 4.73 3.18
N PHE A 182 6.61 3.54 2.72
CA PHE A 182 6.48 3.11 1.34
C PHE A 182 5.80 1.75 1.32
N ASP A 183 4.71 1.64 0.59
CA ASP A 183 4.06 0.36 0.32
C ASP A 183 4.66 -0.26 -0.93
N LEU A 184 5.30 -1.41 -0.77
CA LEU A 184 5.85 -2.23 -1.85
C LEU A 184 4.92 -3.44 -2.06
N VAL A 185 4.11 -3.40 -3.11
CA VAL A 185 3.16 -4.47 -3.41
C VAL A 185 3.85 -5.57 -4.22
N CYS A 186 4.10 -6.70 -3.57
CA CYS A 186 4.76 -7.87 -4.13
C CYS A 186 3.72 -8.86 -4.70
N SER A 187 3.42 -8.72 -5.99
CA SER A 187 2.54 -9.63 -6.73
C SER A 187 3.35 -10.47 -7.73
N PRO A 188 3.29 -11.81 -7.69
CA PRO A 188 4.00 -12.67 -8.62
C PRO A 188 3.34 -12.60 -10.01
N SER A 189 3.96 -13.27 -11.00
CA SER A 189 3.36 -13.44 -12.31
C SER A 189 2.00 -14.14 -12.20
N LYS A 190 1.13 -13.88 -13.18
CA LYS A 190 -0.28 -14.28 -13.06
C LYS A 190 -0.45 -15.79 -13.02
N SER A 191 0.37 -16.53 -13.75
CA SER A 191 0.40 -17.99 -13.75
C SER A 191 0.61 -18.57 -12.35
N VAL A 192 1.41 -17.95 -11.48
CA VAL A 192 1.57 -18.42 -10.09
C VAL A 192 0.29 -18.25 -9.28
N SER A 193 -0.42 -17.13 -9.42
CA SER A 193 -1.71 -16.94 -8.76
C SER A 193 -2.78 -17.89 -9.31
N VAL A 194 -2.74 -18.20 -10.61
CA VAL A 194 -3.65 -19.18 -11.24
C VAL A 194 -3.35 -20.59 -10.75
N LEU A 195 -2.09 -21.00 -10.75
CA LEU A 195 -1.66 -22.31 -10.24
C LEU A 195 -1.99 -22.47 -8.76
N TRP A 196 -1.82 -21.41 -7.97
CA TRP A 196 -2.26 -21.36 -6.57
C TRP A 196 -3.78 -21.58 -6.46
N ALA A 197 -4.59 -20.81 -7.19
CA ALA A 197 -6.04 -20.92 -7.05
C ALA A 197 -6.62 -22.22 -7.59
N LEU A 198 -6.06 -22.81 -8.64
CA LEU A 198 -6.58 -24.05 -9.24
C LEU A 198 -5.94 -25.32 -8.66
N GLY A 199 -4.73 -25.22 -8.12
CA GLY A 199 -4.05 -26.33 -7.46
C GLY A 199 -4.75 -26.74 -6.17
N ASP A 200 -4.40 -27.92 -5.66
CA ASP A 200 -4.92 -28.44 -4.40
C ASP A 200 -4.41 -27.66 -3.18
N ARG A 201 -4.86 -28.07 -1.99
CA ARG A 201 -4.49 -27.40 -0.72
C ARG A 201 -2.98 -27.41 -0.48
N ASP A 202 -2.29 -28.49 -0.86
CA ASP A 202 -0.84 -28.61 -0.61
C ASP A 202 -0.05 -27.74 -1.59
N THR A 203 -0.45 -27.70 -2.86
CA THR A 203 0.07 -26.76 -3.86
C THR A 203 -0.09 -25.32 -3.41
N ARG A 204 -1.28 -24.95 -2.89
CA ARG A 204 -1.53 -23.60 -2.34
C ARG A 204 -0.53 -23.24 -1.24
N LYS A 205 -0.38 -24.11 -0.23
CA LYS A 205 0.55 -23.90 0.89
C LYS A 205 1.99 -23.78 0.42
N VAL A 206 2.40 -24.58 -0.57
CA VAL A 206 3.76 -24.52 -1.12
C VAL A 206 3.99 -23.17 -1.81
N ILE A 207 3.04 -22.67 -2.59
CA ILE A 207 3.13 -21.37 -3.26
C ILE A 207 3.10 -20.23 -2.25
N GLU A 208 2.25 -20.29 -1.22
CA GLU A 208 2.21 -19.30 -0.14
C GLU A 208 3.53 -19.21 0.63
N ALA A 209 4.18 -20.36 0.87
CA ALA A 209 5.51 -20.40 1.48
C ALA A 209 6.60 -19.90 0.53
N ALA A 210 6.49 -20.17 -0.77
CA ALA A 210 7.41 -19.63 -1.78
C ALA A 210 7.31 -18.10 -1.89
N GLN A 211 6.10 -17.58 -1.88
CA GLN A 211 5.80 -16.14 -1.84
C GLN A 211 6.39 -15.50 -0.57
N GLU A 212 6.20 -16.11 0.61
CA GLU A 212 6.77 -15.59 1.86
C GLU A 212 8.31 -15.55 1.80
N GLN A 213 8.95 -16.60 1.32
CA GLN A 213 10.41 -16.64 1.18
C GLN A 213 10.90 -15.57 0.20
N ALA A 214 10.26 -15.42 -0.96
CA ALA A 214 10.63 -14.42 -1.94
C ALA A 214 10.48 -12.98 -1.41
N VAL A 215 9.45 -12.70 -0.60
CA VAL A 215 9.31 -11.42 0.10
C VAL A 215 10.45 -11.19 1.09
N ARG A 216 10.81 -12.20 1.91
CA ARG A 216 11.95 -12.10 2.83
C ARG A 216 13.26 -11.82 2.09
N ASP A 217 13.52 -12.53 1.00
CA ASP A 217 14.72 -12.35 0.20
C ASP A 217 14.76 -10.95 -0.44
N THR A 218 13.60 -10.46 -0.89
CA THR A 218 13.46 -9.11 -1.46
C THR A 218 13.70 -8.03 -0.41
N ILE A 219 13.19 -8.20 0.81
CA ILE A 219 13.49 -7.30 1.94
C ILE A 219 15.00 -7.27 2.20
N GLY A 220 15.65 -8.43 2.27
CA GLY A 220 17.10 -8.51 2.46
C GLY A 220 17.88 -7.87 1.30
N TYR A 221 17.41 -8.00 0.06
CA TYR A 221 17.98 -7.31 -1.09
C TYR A 221 17.84 -5.78 -0.98
N LEU A 222 16.65 -5.29 -0.58
CA LEU A 222 16.42 -3.86 -0.36
C LEU A 222 17.35 -3.30 0.72
N GLU A 223 17.47 -3.99 1.86
CA GLU A 223 18.34 -3.58 2.97
C GLU A 223 19.81 -3.43 2.56
N ARG A 224 20.29 -4.27 1.64
CA ARG A 224 21.68 -4.19 1.13
C ARG A 224 21.87 -3.14 0.04
N GLU A 225 20.93 -3.05 -0.91
CA GLU A 225 21.16 -2.36 -2.18
C GLU A 225 20.37 -1.06 -2.34
N ALA A 226 19.25 -0.90 -1.62
CA ALA A 226 18.25 0.14 -1.89
C ALA A 226 18.00 1.09 -0.72
N ILE A 227 18.64 0.86 0.43
CA ILE A 227 18.36 1.59 1.66
C ILE A 227 19.60 2.34 2.14
N ALA A 228 19.43 3.65 2.26
CA ALA A 228 20.40 4.56 2.85
C ALA A 228 19.64 5.70 3.56
N THR A 229 20.33 6.48 4.38
CA THR A 229 19.79 7.71 4.96
C THR A 229 20.70 8.91 4.71
N ARG A 230 20.17 10.12 4.88
CA ARG A 230 20.88 11.37 4.62
C ARG A 230 21.30 12.06 5.91
N ALA A 231 22.56 12.46 6.00
CA ALA A 231 23.16 13.15 7.14
C ALA A 231 23.75 14.52 6.74
N GLY A 232 24.06 15.34 7.76
CA GLY A 232 24.52 16.72 7.59
C GLY A 232 23.40 17.72 7.34
N THR A 233 23.72 19.01 7.43
CA THR A 233 22.77 20.11 7.12
C THR A 233 22.28 19.96 5.69
N ASN A 234 20.96 19.98 5.48
CA ASN A 234 20.30 19.71 4.19
C ASN A 234 20.55 18.31 3.59
N GLY A 235 21.03 17.34 4.39
CA GLY A 235 21.23 15.95 3.95
C GLY A 235 22.31 15.82 2.87
N VAL A 236 23.41 16.56 3.00
CA VAL A 236 24.51 16.62 2.02
C VAL A 236 25.30 15.32 1.89
N ALA A 237 25.27 14.45 2.91
CA ALA A 237 25.92 13.14 2.88
C ALA A 237 24.86 12.04 2.88
N GLN A 238 25.12 10.96 2.13
CA GLN A 238 24.40 9.70 2.25
C GLN A 238 25.24 8.77 3.12
N ILE A 239 24.61 8.14 4.10
CA ILE A 239 25.25 7.19 5.01
C ILE A 239 24.45 5.88 5.05
N GLU A 240 25.13 4.81 5.42
CA GLU A 240 24.53 3.48 5.58
C GLU A 240 23.53 3.44 6.73
N VAL A 241 22.61 2.49 6.63
CA VAL A 241 21.58 2.20 7.64
C VAL A 241 22.03 1.00 8.48
N GLU A 242 22.03 1.19 9.79
CA GLU A 242 22.27 0.15 10.79
C GLU A 242 21.00 -0.69 10.94
N GLY A 243 21.15 -2.01 10.84
CA GLY A 243 20.08 -2.96 11.13
C GLY A 243 19.02 -3.12 10.04
N GLY A 244 18.97 -2.28 9.00
CA GLY A 244 18.04 -2.45 7.87
C GLY A 244 16.70 -1.73 8.05
N ILE A 245 15.61 -2.32 7.56
CA ILE A 245 14.28 -1.70 7.51
C ILE A 245 13.29 -2.38 8.45
N ALA A 246 12.38 -1.60 9.04
CA ALA A 246 11.21 -2.13 9.71
C ALA A 246 10.05 -2.17 8.71
N ALA A 247 9.52 -3.36 8.44
CA ALA A 247 8.41 -3.55 7.52
C ALA A 247 7.27 -4.36 8.14
N THR A 248 6.05 -4.03 7.74
CA THR A 248 4.84 -4.81 8.04
C THR A 248 4.30 -5.44 6.75
N VAL A 249 4.00 -6.74 6.79
CA VAL A 249 3.62 -7.51 5.60
C VAL A 249 2.20 -8.05 5.75
N PHE A 250 1.31 -7.67 4.83
CA PHE A 250 -0.09 -8.10 4.79
C PHE A 250 -0.36 -8.88 3.51
N ARG A 251 -0.84 -10.12 3.64
CA ARG A 251 -1.10 -11.01 2.50
C ARG A 251 -2.55 -10.99 2.07
N HIS A 252 -2.76 -10.81 0.78
CA HIS A 252 -4.05 -10.87 0.11
C HIS A 252 -4.05 -11.94 -0.98
N TYR A 253 -5.25 -12.39 -1.36
CA TYR A 253 -5.43 -13.55 -2.23
C TYR A 253 -6.21 -13.27 -3.52
N ASP A 254 -6.91 -12.14 -3.59
CA ASP A 254 -7.75 -11.80 -4.73
C ASP A 254 -7.65 -10.34 -5.16
N SER A 255 -8.05 -10.11 -6.40
CA SER A 255 -8.14 -8.77 -6.97
C SER A 255 -9.44 -8.08 -6.55
N ARG A 256 -9.54 -6.78 -6.84
CA ARG A 256 -10.79 -6.02 -6.68
C ARG A 256 -11.96 -6.61 -7.50
N ASN A 257 -11.70 -7.33 -8.59
CA ASN A 257 -12.72 -8.01 -9.40
C ASN A 257 -12.99 -9.45 -8.93
N GLY A 258 -12.33 -9.88 -7.85
CA GLY A 258 -12.45 -11.22 -7.33
C GLY A 258 -11.69 -12.30 -8.11
N ASP A 259 -10.76 -11.91 -9.00
CA ASP A 259 -9.86 -12.88 -9.64
C ASP A 259 -8.75 -13.32 -8.67
N PRO A 260 -8.24 -14.57 -8.76
CA PRO A 260 -7.07 -15.02 -8.01
C PRO A 260 -5.87 -14.08 -8.18
N GLN A 261 -5.41 -13.47 -7.10
CA GLN A 261 -4.28 -12.56 -7.14
C GLN A 261 -3.57 -12.61 -5.79
N LEU A 262 -2.68 -13.58 -5.62
CA LEU A 262 -1.82 -13.66 -4.46
C LEU A 262 -0.89 -12.45 -4.46
N HIS A 263 -0.87 -11.66 -3.39
CA HIS A 263 0.06 -10.55 -3.26
C HIS A 263 0.28 -10.16 -1.81
N ASP A 264 1.45 -9.58 -1.54
CA ASP A 264 1.79 -9.06 -0.22
C ASP A 264 2.01 -7.55 -0.29
N HIS A 265 1.35 -6.80 0.59
CA HIS A 265 1.68 -5.41 0.87
C HIS A 265 2.83 -5.36 1.87
N VAL A 266 4.03 -4.99 1.41
CA VAL A 266 5.22 -4.81 2.25
C VAL A 266 5.34 -3.32 2.55
N VAL A 267 4.78 -2.90 3.68
CA VAL A 267 4.83 -1.51 4.12
C VAL A 267 6.13 -1.28 4.85
N VAL A 268 7.00 -0.45 4.29
CA VAL A 268 8.29 -0.08 4.85
C VAL A 268 8.17 1.24 5.59
N ALA A 269 8.54 1.26 6.87
CA ALA A 269 8.55 2.49 7.65
C ALA A 269 9.60 3.47 7.13
N ASN A 270 9.25 4.75 7.01
CA ASN A 270 10.21 5.81 6.65
C ASN A 270 11.02 6.28 7.88
N LYS A 271 11.48 5.31 8.68
CA LYS A 271 12.28 5.47 9.89
C LYS A 271 13.36 4.40 9.91
N VAL A 272 14.61 4.85 9.77
CA VAL A 272 15.81 4.00 9.76
C VAL A 272 16.87 4.59 10.68
N LYS A 273 17.67 3.73 11.31
CA LYS A 273 18.78 4.15 12.15
C LYS A 273 20.04 4.22 11.29
N GLY A 274 20.68 5.40 11.21
CA GLY A 274 21.97 5.50 10.54
C GLY A 274 23.07 4.84 11.36
N VAL A 275 24.18 4.47 10.73
CA VAL A 275 25.38 3.94 11.41
C VAL A 275 25.97 4.90 12.47
N ASP A 276 25.54 6.16 12.48
CA ASP A 276 25.87 7.14 13.52
C ASP A 276 24.91 7.10 14.73
N GLY A 277 24.07 6.06 14.82
CA GLY A 277 23.14 5.81 15.91
C GLY A 277 21.84 6.60 15.86
N LYS A 278 21.65 7.47 14.86
CA LYS A 278 20.52 8.42 14.81
C LYS A 278 19.42 7.96 13.86
N TRP A 279 18.19 8.03 14.34
CA TRP A 279 16.98 7.76 13.56
C TRP A 279 16.65 8.90 12.59
N ARG A 280 16.40 8.55 11.33
CA ARG A 280 16.12 9.45 10.21
C ARG A 280 15.17 8.81 9.20
N THR A 281 14.79 9.57 8.18
CA THR A 281 14.04 9.06 7.02
C THR A 281 14.95 8.33 6.04
N ILE A 282 14.38 7.44 5.23
CA ILE A 282 15.06 6.80 4.11
C ILE A 282 15.38 7.85 3.05
N ASP A 283 16.53 7.70 2.36
CA ASP A 283 16.78 8.40 1.11
C ASP A 283 15.90 7.83 0.00
N SER A 284 14.69 8.37 -0.10
CA SER A 284 13.68 7.89 -1.05
C SER A 284 14.14 7.96 -2.51
N LYS A 285 15.12 8.83 -2.85
CA LYS A 285 15.64 8.89 -4.22
C LYS A 285 16.35 7.59 -4.61
N LEU A 286 17.10 6.99 -3.68
CA LEU A 286 17.74 5.69 -3.90
C LEU A 286 16.67 4.61 -4.04
N LEU A 287 15.72 4.55 -3.11
CA LEU A 287 14.64 3.58 -3.13
C LEU A 287 13.82 3.64 -4.44
N HIS A 288 13.47 4.84 -4.91
CA HIS A 288 12.78 5.04 -6.20
C HIS A 288 13.61 4.59 -7.40
N ARG A 289 14.93 4.80 -7.41
CA ARG A 289 15.82 4.30 -8.46
C ARG A 289 15.90 2.78 -8.47
N MET A 290 15.82 2.15 -7.29
CA MET A 290 15.91 0.71 -7.12
C MET A 290 14.57 -0.03 -7.29
N ASN A 291 13.47 0.67 -7.54
CA ASN A 291 12.14 0.07 -7.67
C ASN A 291 12.06 -1.03 -8.75
N VAL A 292 12.61 -0.76 -9.94
CA VAL A 292 12.62 -1.76 -11.04
C VAL A 292 13.55 -2.93 -10.71
N PRO A 293 14.84 -2.72 -10.34
CA PRO A 293 15.71 -3.81 -9.89
C PRO A 293 15.10 -4.69 -8.80
N ALA A 294 14.51 -4.10 -7.76
CA ALA A 294 13.87 -4.85 -6.68
C ALA A 294 12.65 -5.63 -7.17
N SER A 295 11.87 -5.08 -8.12
CA SER A 295 10.76 -5.81 -8.74
C SER A 295 11.24 -7.02 -9.53
N GLU A 296 12.33 -6.89 -10.31
CA GLU A 296 12.89 -8.01 -11.07
C GLU A 296 13.51 -9.06 -10.16
N PHE A 297 14.20 -8.65 -9.09
CA PHE A 297 14.71 -9.55 -8.06
C PHE A 297 13.57 -10.37 -7.44
N TYR A 298 12.49 -9.71 -7.00
CA TYR A 298 11.32 -10.37 -6.43
C TYR A 298 10.69 -11.38 -7.43
N ASN A 299 10.48 -10.96 -8.68
CA ASN A 299 9.89 -11.82 -9.71
C ASN A 299 10.74 -13.08 -9.95
N ALA A 300 12.07 -12.93 -9.99
CA ALA A 300 13.00 -14.04 -10.14
C ALA A 300 13.00 -14.95 -8.90
N ALA A 301 13.01 -14.37 -7.69
CA ALA A 301 13.01 -15.12 -6.44
C ALA A 301 11.74 -15.97 -6.29
N VAL A 302 10.55 -15.39 -6.53
CA VAL A 302 9.30 -16.13 -6.41
C VAL A 302 9.15 -17.20 -7.49
N MET A 303 9.56 -16.94 -8.74
CA MET A 303 9.58 -17.99 -9.77
C MET A 303 10.54 -19.12 -9.40
N SER A 304 11.76 -18.80 -8.98
CA SER A 304 12.76 -19.80 -8.60
C SER A 304 12.23 -20.71 -7.48
N GLU A 305 11.61 -20.11 -6.46
CA GLU A 305 11.13 -20.86 -5.31
C GLU A 305 9.90 -21.72 -5.63
N VAL A 306 8.98 -21.22 -6.46
CA VAL A 306 7.85 -22.02 -6.96
C VAL A 306 8.34 -23.20 -7.80
N CYS A 307 9.25 -22.95 -8.76
CA CYS A 307 9.81 -23.99 -9.62
C CYS A 307 10.51 -25.09 -8.80
N ARG A 308 11.38 -24.68 -7.88
CA ARG A 308 12.15 -25.58 -7.02
C ARG A 308 11.25 -26.44 -6.12
N ARG A 309 10.20 -25.86 -5.52
CA ARG A 309 9.35 -26.58 -4.56
C ARG A 309 8.30 -27.47 -5.22
N LEU A 310 7.78 -27.09 -6.39
CA LEU A 310 6.71 -27.84 -7.06
C LEU A 310 7.20 -28.74 -8.20
N GLY A 311 8.45 -28.60 -8.63
CA GLY A 311 8.97 -29.32 -9.80
C GLY A 311 8.34 -28.84 -11.10
N VAL A 312 8.16 -27.52 -11.25
CA VAL A 312 7.64 -26.88 -12.47
C VAL A 312 8.72 -26.02 -13.12
N THR A 313 8.54 -25.65 -14.38
CA THR A 313 9.44 -24.76 -15.12
C THR A 313 8.73 -23.50 -15.61
N THR A 314 9.47 -22.60 -16.27
CA THR A 314 8.93 -21.33 -16.77
C THR A 314 8.97 -21.26 -18.30
N THR A 315 8.06 -20.46 -18.86
CA THR A 315 8.02 -20.08 -20.27
C THR A 315 7.86 -18.57 -20.39
N ALA A 316 8.41 -17.99 -21.46
CA ALA A 316 8.32 -16.56 -21.71
C ALA A 316 6.98 -16.22 -22.40
N ARG A 317 6.23 -15.27 -21.83
CA ARG A 317 5.01 -14.71 -22.42
C ARG A 317 5.19 -13.24 -22.72
N VAL A 318 4.86 -12.81 -23.94
CA VAL A 318 4.82 -11.39 -24.30
C VAL A 318 3.40 -10.87 -24.06
N PRO A 319 3.14 -10.07 -23.01
CA PRO A 319 1.78 -9.67 -22.65
C PRO A 319 1.15 -8.70 -23.65
N SER A 320 1.96 -7.95 -24.40
CA SER A 320 1.53 -7.05 -25.46
C SER A 320 2.68 -6.80 -26.44
N PRO A 321 2.41 -6.56 -27.73
CA PRO A 321 3.45 -6.25 -28.71
C PRO A 321 4.38 -5.12 -28.25
N GLY A 322 5.70 -5.32 -28.41
CA GLY A 322 6.73 -4.34 -28.02
C GLY A 322 7.03 -4.26 -26.52
N LYS A 323 6.38 -5.06 -25.68
CA LYS A 323 6.74 -5.20 -24.25
C LYS A 323 7.78 -6.30 -24.06
N ARG A 324 8.56 -6.17 -22.99
CA ARG A 324 9.49 -7.22 -22.57
C ARG A 324 8.69 -8.49 -22.21
N PRO A 325 9.21 -9.69 -22.54
CA PRO A 325 8.61 -10.93 -22.07
C PRO A 325 8.58 -10.97 -20.54
N VAL A 326 7.54 -11.58 -20.00
CA VAL A 326 7.38 -11.92 -18.58
C VAL A 326 7.43 -13.44 -18.47
N MET A 327 8.11 -13.94 -17.44
CA MET A 327 8.15 -15.39 -17.19
C MET A 327 6.86 -15.83 -16.50
N GLU A 328 6.24 -16.86 -17.05
CA GLU A 328 5.05 -17.54 -16.52
C GLU A 328 5.37 -19.02 -16.30
N ILE A 329 4.61 -19.71 -15.45
CA ILE A 329 4.75 -21.17 -15.26
C ILE A 329 4.33 -21.90 -16.54
N ALA A 330 5.19 -22.78 -17.03
CA ALA A 330 4.87 -23.64 -18.17
C ALA A 330 3.72 -24.58 -17.80
N GLY A 331 2.76 -24.77 -18.72
CA GLY A 331 1.54 -25.57 -18.50
C GLY A 331 0.36 -24.78 -17.92
N VAL A 332 0.57 -23.53 -17.50
CA VAL A 332 -0.54 -22.59 -17.28
C VAL A 332 -0.82 -21.84 -18.57
N ASP A 333 -1.86 -22.27 -19.27
CA ASP A 333 -2.20 -21.74 -20.60
C ASP A 333 -2.50 -20.22 -20.58
N PRO A 334 -2.17 -19.48 -21.65
CA PRO A 334 -2.47 -18.06 -21.76
C PRO A 334 -3.96 -17.70 -21.58
N ASP A 335 -4.87 -18.58 -21.99
CA ASP A 335 -6.31 -18.35 -21.84
C ASP A 335 -6.76 -18.42 -20.36
N LEU A 336 -6.13 -19.25 -19.51
CA LEU A 336 -6.35 -19.23 -18.06
C LEU A 336 -5.86 -17.92 -17.46
N ILE A 337 -4.67 -17.47 -17.86
CA ILE A 337 -4.11 -16.18 -17.44
C ILE A 337 -5.08 -15.05 -17.79
N ASP A 338 -5.58 -15.03 -19.02
CA ASP A 338 -6.49 -13.99 -19.50
C ASP A 338 -7.87 -14.08 -18.83
N THR A 339 -8.39 -15.29 -18.61
CA THR A 339 -9.65 -15.54 -17.88
C THR A 339 -9.61 -14.90 -16.49
N PHE A 340 -8.51 -15.07 -15.76
CA PHE A 340 -8.36 -14.51 -14.43
C PHE A 340 -7.75 -13.09 -14.42
N SER A 341 -7.65 -12.40 -15.54
CA SER A 341 -7.08 -11.04 -15.63
C SER A 341 -8.14 -9.97 -15.95
N SER A 342 -9.36 -10.14 -15.45
CA SER A 342 -10.50 -9.26 -15.78
C SER A 342 -10.22 -7.80 -15.41
N ARG A 343 -9.59 -7.58 -14.24
CA ARG A 343 -9.22 -6.23 -13.77
C ARG A 343 -8.30 -5.52 -14.75
N SER A 344 -7.25 -6.20 -15.22
CA SER A 344 -6.30 -5.64 -16.17
C SER A 344 -6.95 -5.41 -17.54
N ALA A 345 -7.87 -6.26 -17.96
CA ALA A 345 -8.64 -6.07 -19.19
C ALA A 345 -9.50 -4.79 -19.12
N SER A 346 -10.23 -4.57 -18.01
CA SER A 346 -11.01 -3.34 -17.80
C SER A 346 -10.14 -2.08 -17.79
N ILE A 347 -8.98 -2.11 -17.11
CA ILE A 347 -8.05 -0.96 -17.09
C ILE A 347 -7.55 -0.64 -18.50
N ARG A 348 -7.15 -1.66 -19.26
CA ARG A 348 -6.67 -1.46 -20.64
C ARG A 348 -7.76 -0.86 -21.53
N ALA A 349 -8.98 -1.39 -21.47
CA ALA A 349 -10.10 -0.86 -22.24
C ALA A 349 -10.36 0.62 -21.92
N THR A 350 -10.40 0.98 -20.63
CA THR A 350 -10.60 2.37 -20.20
C THR A 350 -9.41 3.27 -20.55
N THR A 351 -8.17 2.77 -20.47
CA THR A 351 -6.97 3.52 -20.86
C THR A 351 -6.99 3.84 -22.35
N THR A 352 -7.41 2.89 -23.19
CA THR A 352 -7.59 3.11 -24.63
C THR A 352 -8.65 4.19 -24.88
N ARG A 353 -9.83 4.05 -24.26
CA ARG A 353 -10.92 5.05 -24.37
C ARG A 353 -10.47 6.46 -23.98
N LEU A 354 -9.83 6.60 -22.82
CA LEU A 354 -9.34 7.90 -22.32
C LEU A 354 -8.22 8.48 -23.20
N THR A 355 -7.39 7.62 -23.81
CA THR A 355 -6.35 8.04 -24.75
C THR A 355 -6.96 8.58 -26.05
N GLU A 356 -8.00 7.91 -26.58
CA GLU A 356 -8.73 8.36 -27.75
C GLU A 356 -9.50 9.67 -27.49
N GLU A 357 -10.12 9.81 -26.31
CA GLU A 357 -10.74 11.06 -25.85
C GLU A 357 -9.72 12.20 -25.80
N TYR A 358 -8.57 11.97 -25.17
CA TYR A 358 -7.50 12.97 -25.12
C TYR A 358 -7.06 13.43 -26.53
N GLN A 359 -6.89 12.48 -27.45
CA GLN A 359 -6.51 12.78 -28.83
C GLN A 359 -7.56 13.59 -29.58
N ARG A 360 -8.85 13.26 -29.41
CA ARG A 360 -9.95 14.03 -30.02
C ARG A 360 -10.00 15.45 -29.47
N ASP A 361 -9.87 15.62 -28.16
CA ASP A 361 -10.02 16.92 -27.50
C ASP A 361 -8.82 17.85 -27.70
N HIS A 362 -7.60 17.29 -27.84
CA HIS A 362 -6.36 18.06 -27.92
C HIS A 362 -5.69 18.04 -29.31
N GLY A 363 -6.20 17.24 -30.25
CA GLY A 363 -5.66 17.10 -31.60
C GLY A 363 -4.25 16.48 -31.67
N ARG A 364 -3.78 15.84 -30.59
CA ARG A 364 -2.44 15.22 -30.51
C ARG A 364 -2.41 14.02 -29.58
N ALA A 365 -1.45 13.12 -29.81
CA ALA A 365 -1.18 12.03 -28.90
C ALA A 365 -0.73 12.53 -27.51
N PRO A 366 -1.13 11.84 -26.41
CA PRO A 366 -0.61 12.14 -25.08
C PRO A 366 0.88 11.81 -24.99
N ASP A 367 1.63 12.63 -24.26
CA ASP A 367 3.01 12.34 -23.92
C ASP A 367 3.10 11.28 -22.81
N ALA A 368 4.31 10.84 -22.46
CA ALA A 368 4.51 9.79 -21.46
C ALA A 368 3.93 10.15 -20.08
N LYS A 369 4.04 11.41 -19.66
CA LYS A 369 3.51 11.88 -18.38
C LYS A 369 1.98 11.84 -18.37
N THR A 370 1.36 12.28 -19.46
CA THR A 370 -0.09 12.27 -19.64
C THR A 370 -0.61 10.84 -19.72
N LEU A 371 0.09 9.94 -20.41
CA LEU A 371 -0.27 8.51 -20.44
C LEU A 371 -0.25 7.87 -19.04
N ILE A 372 0.72 8.22 -18.19
CA ILE A 372 0.75 7.76 -16.79
C ILE A 372 -0.48 8.28 -16.03
N ALA A 373 -0.83 9.55 -16.20
CA ALA A 373 -2.01 10.14 -15.56
C ALA A 373 -3.31 9.49 -16.05
N ILE A 374 -3.44 9.25 -17.36
CA ILE A 374 -4.57 8.52 -17.97
C ILE A 374 -4.67 7.11 -17.40
N ALA A 375 -3.56 6.38 -17.27
CA ALA A 375 -3.56 5.04 -16.71
C ALA A 375 -3.96 5.02 -15.22
N GLN A 376 -3.54 6.03 -14.43
CA GLN A 376 -3.97 6.21 -13.05
C GLN A 376 -5.47 6.51 -12.96
N GLN A 377 -5.98 7.39 -13.82
CA GLN A 377 -7.40 7.69 -13.92
C GLN A 377 -8.21 6.44 -14.28
N ALA A 378 -7.79 5.71 -15.33
CA ALA A 378 -8.42 4.45 -15.74
C ALA A 378 -8.46 3.44 -14.59
N THR A 379 -7.37 3.34 -13.82
CA THR A 379 -7.29 2.47 -12.64
C THR A 379 -8.35 2.84 -11.60
N LEU A 380 -8.52 4.12 -11.30
CA LEU A 380 -9.52 4.58 -10.32
C LEU A 380 -10.96 4.45 -10.83
N GLU A 381 -11.23 4.81 -12.08
CA GLU A 381 -12.57 4.74 -12.68
C GLU A 381 -13.11 3.31 -12.75
N THR A 382 -12.22 2.33 -12.95
CA THR A 382 -12.58 0.92 -13.09
C THR A 382 -12.48 0.15 -11.77
N ARG A 383 -12.29 0.83 -10.64
CA ARG A 383 -12.17 0.18 -9.32
C ARG A 383 -13.58 -0.11 -8.78
N PRO A 384 -14.01 -1.38 -8.71
CA PRO A 384 -15.26 -1.73 -8.04
C PRO A 384 -15.12 -1.54 -6.53
N GLN A 385 -16.24 -1.35 -5.85
CA GLN A 385 -16.31 -1.51 -4.41
C GLN A 385 -16.10 -2.99 -4.08
N LYS A 386 -15.32 -3.27 -3.02
CA LYS A 386 -15.11 -4.62 -2.53
C LYS A 386 -15.98 -4.78 -1.29
N ASP A 387 -17.05 -5.55 -1.42
CA ASP A 387 -18.07 -5.66 -0.38
C ASP A 387 -17.68 -6.71 0.68
N ASP A 388 -17.03 -7.81 0.30
CA ASP A 388 -16.55 -8.83 1.24
C ASP A 388 -15.17 -9.41 0.86
N VAL A 389 -14.42 -9.82 1.88
CA VAL A 389 -13.19 -10.61 1.75
C VAL A 389 -13.54 -12.08 1.54
N ARG A 390 -12.75 -12.80 0.74
CA ARG A 390 -12.94 -14.24 0.53
C ARG A 390 -11.76 -15.03 1.05
N SER A 391 -12.06 -16.15 1.69
CA SER A 391 -11.04 -17.10 2.13
C SER A 391 -10.32 -17.74 0.95
N PRO A 392 -9.08 -18.24 1.13
CA PRO A 392 -8.38 -19.01 0.10
C PRO A 392 -9.19 -20.17 -0.48
N GLN A 393 -9.99 -20.83 0.35
CA GLN A 393 -10.85 -21.94 -0.07
C GLN A 393 -12.00 -21.45 -0.96
N ALA A 394 -12.66 -20.34 -0.59
CA ALA A 394 -13.71 -19.75 -1.41
C ALA A 394 -13.18 -19.25 -2.76
N ILE A 395 -11.96 -18.71 -2.79
CA ILE A 395 -11.29 -18.30 -4.04
C ILE A 395 -11.00 -19.52 -4.92
N HIS A 396 -10.51 -20.62 -4.34
CA HIS A 396 -10.31 -21.87 -5.05
C HIS A 396 -11.61 -22.40 -5.66
N GLU A 397 -12.67 -22.51 -4.86
CA GLU A 397 -13.97 -22.99 -5.32
C GLU A 397 -14.54 -22.14 -6.46
N ALA A 398 -14.46 -20.81 -6.34
CA ALA A 398 -14.89 -19.90 -7.39
C ALA A 398 -14.03 -20.02 -8.66
N ALA A 399 -12.71 -20.21 -8.52
CA ALA A 399 -11.81 -20.39 -9.65
C ALA A 399 -12.08 -21.72 -10.38
N VAL A 400 -12.25 -22.82 -9.65
CA VAL A 400 -12.59 -24.14 -10.19
C VAL A 400 -13.94 -24.11 -10.89
N ALA A 401 -14.97 -23.51 -10.27
CA ALA A 401 -16.29 -23.37 -10.88
C ALA A 401 -16.24 -22.59 -12.21
N ARG A 402 -15.34 -21.62 -12.33
CA ARG A 402 -15.19 -20.79 -13.53
C ARG A 402 -14.54 -21.52 -14.70
N VAL A 403 -13.65 -22.47 -14.47
CA VAL A 403 -12.88 -23.15 -15.52
C VAL A 403 -13.23 -24.63 -15.72
N GLY A 404 -14.00 -25.22 -14.79
CA GLY A 404 -14.35 -26.63 -14.76
C GLY A 404 -13.38 -27.47 -13.92
N ALA A 405 -13.93 -28.47 -13.22
CA ALA A 405 -13.18 -29.34 -12.31
C ALA A 405 -12.08 -30.14 -13.01
N ASP A 406 -12.35 -30.68 -14.20
CA ASP A 406 -11.38 -31.48 -14.95
C ASP A 406 -10.13 -30.68 -15.32
N ARG A 407 -10.34 -29.42 -15.75
CA ARG A 407 -9.24 -28.52 -16.11
C ARG A 407 -8.41 -28.11 -14.90
N ALA A 408 -9.06 -27.90 -13.75
CA ALA A 408 -8.36 -27.57 -12.52
C ALA A 408 -7.53 -28.76 -11.99
N ALA A 409 -8.12 -29.96 -11.97
CA ALA A 409 -7.50 -31.15 -11.39
C ALA A 409 -6.19 -31.56 -12.09
N GLY A 410 -6.11 -31.44 -13.41
CA GLY A 410 -4.92 -31.82 -14.19
C GLY A 410 -3.83 -30.75 -14.28
N LEU A 411 -4.09 -29.51 -13.83
CA LEU A 411 -3.21 -28.38 -14.12
C LEU A 411 -1.80 -28.52 -13.53
N VAL A 412 -1.70 -28.94 -12.28
CA VAL A 412 -0.42 -29.04 -11.58
C VAL A 412 0.44 -30.14 -12.19
N ASP A 413 -0.14 -31.30 -12.50
CA ASP A 413 0.58 -32.41 -13.11
C ASP A 413 0.98 -32.10 -14.56
N ALA A 414 0.13 -31.40 -15.32
CA ALA A 414 0.48 -30.90 -16.65
C ALA A 414 1.66 -29.91 -16.59
N ALA A 415 1.68 -29.01 -15.60
CA ALA A 415 2.78 -28.08 -15.41
C ALA A 415 4.09 -28.80 -15.03
N ARG A 416 4.02 -29.84 -14.20
CA ARG A 416 5.17 -30.67 -13.82
C ARG A 416 5.73 -31.47 -15.00
N ALA A 417 4.87 -31.98 -15.88
CA ALA A 417 5.28 -32.78 -17.03
C ALA A 417 6.13 -32.00 -18.06
N LEU A 418 6.18 -30.66 -17.94
CA LEU A 418 6.96 -29.77 -18.81
C LEU A 418 8.31 -29.35 -18.21
N ALA A 419 8.58 -29.69 -16.94
CA ALA A 419 9.83 -29.42 -16.25
C ALA A 419 10.88 -30.50 -16.55
#